data_AF-A0A0K2UPC8-F1
#
_entry.id   AF-A0A0K2UPC8-F1
#
_cell.length_a   1.000
_cell.length_b   1.000
_cell.length_c   1.000
_cell.angle_alpha   90.00
_cell.angle_beta   90.00
_cell.angle_gamma   90.00
#
_symmetry.space_group_name_H-M   'P 1'
#
loop_
_entity.id
_entity.type
_entity.pdbx_description
1 polymer ?
#
loop_
_entity_poly.entity_id
_entity_poly.type
_entity_poly.pdbx_seq_one_letter_code
_entity_poly.pdbx_strand_id
1 'polypeptide(L)'
;MPTSLSSAGGILALLEEPMPELKVFALKKLEGIVDEFWAEISESIGKIEILHEEEEFPQRSLAALIASKVYYHLGSYDDSLHYALGAGSLFDVHSRSQYVETTIAKIIDSYISKRNN
;
A
#
# COMPACT_ATOMS: atom_id res chain seq x y z
N MET A 1 19.06 -23.61 -5.27
CA MET A 1 17.68 -23.17 -5.61
C MET A 1 17.49 -21.81 -4.97
N PRO A 2 17.14 -20.74 -5.70
CA PRO A 2 16.82 -19.47 -5.06
C PRO A 2 15.55 -19.72 -4.22
N THR A 3 15.60 -19.40 -2.93
CA THR A 3 14.45 -19.44 -2.03
C THR A 3 13.46 -18.37 -2.46
N SER A 4 12.56 -18.71 -3.38
CA SER A 4 11.33 -17.97 -3.62
C SER A 4 10.59 -17.88 -2.29
N LEU A 5 10.38 -16.66 -1.81
CA LEU A 5 9.55 -16.43 -0.63
C LEU A 5 8.19 -17.06 -0.93
N SER A 6 7.81 -18.13 -0.24
CA SER A 6 6.60 -18.89 -0.58
C SER A 6 5.33 -18.28 0.03
N SER A 7 5.46 -17.29 0.92
CA SER A 7 4.35 -16.66 1.65
C SER A 7 4.82 -15.35 2.30
N ALA A 8 3.93 -14.35 2.33
CA ALA A 8 4.08 -13.09 3.05
C ALA A 8 3.71 -13.22 4.55
N GLY A 9 3.08 -14.32 4.97
CA GLY A 9 2.58 -14.55 6.33
C GLY A 9 3.63 -14.37 7.43
N GLY A 10 4.88 -14.78 7.19
CA GLY A 10 5.97 -14.54 8.14
C GLY A 10 6.31 -13.06 8.33
N ILE A 11 6.13 -12.25 7.29
CA ILE A 11 6.33 -10.79 7.35
C ILE A 11 5.10 -10.11 7.94
N LEU A 12 3.89 -10.60 7.62
CA LEU A 12 2.64 -10.11 8.20
C LEU A 12 2.59 -10.34 9.72
N ALA A 13 3.14 -11.45 10.22
CA ALA A 13 3.27 -11.71 11.66
C ALA A 13 4.13 -10.65 12.37
N LEU A 14 5.16 -10.11 11.69
CA LEU A 14 6.01 -9.05 12.26
C LEU A 14 5.26 -7.71 12.44
N LEU A 15 4.12 -7.51 11.78
CA LEU A 15 3.28 -6.33 12.00
C LEU A 15 2.54 -6.38 13.35
N GLU A 16 2.38 -7.58 13.94
CA GLU A 16 1.73 -7.77 15.24
C GLU A 16 2.70 -7.56 16.42
N GLU A 17 4.00 -7.52 16.14
CA GLU A 17 5.02 -7.36 17.18
C GLU A 17 4.94 -5.98 17.85
N PRO A 18 5.16 -5.88 19.16
CA PRO A 18 5.06 -4.62 19.90
C PRO A 18 6.18 -3.62 19.55
N MET A 19 7.24 -4.09 18.89
CA MET A 19 8.40 -3.26 18.54
C MET A 19 8.16 -2.49 17.24
N PRO A 20 8.13 -1.14 17.26
CA PRO A 20 7.86 -0.34 16.05
C PRO A 20 8.91 -0.54 14.96
N GLU A 21 10.16 -0.86 15.33
CA GLU A 21 11.24 -1.17 14.38
C GLU A 21 10.95 -2.42 13.54
N LEU A 22 10.33 -3.45 14.14
CA LEU A 22 9.94 -4.66 13.43
C LEU A 22 8.80 -4.39 12.46
N LYS A 23 7.83 -3.56 12.85
CA LYS A 23 6.75 -3.11 11.96
C LYS A 23 7.29 -2.33 10.77
N VAL A 24 8.24 -1.41 10.99
CA VAL A 24 8.91 -0.66 9.92
C VAL A 24 9.65 -1.61 8.96
N PHE A 25 10.37 -2.59 9.52
CA PHE A 25 11.08 -3.58 8.71
C PHE A 25 10.11 -4.43 7.88
N ALA A 26 8.99 -4.83 8.48
CA ALA A 26 7.94 -5.59 7.82
C ALA A 26 7.34 -4.81 6.65
N LEU A 27 6.96 -3.54 6.85
CA LEU A 27 6.42 -2.70 5.78
C LEU A 27 7.39 -2.53 4.61
N LYS A 28 8.67 -2.29 4.89
CA LYS A 28 9.69 -2.19 3.83
C LYS A 28 9.82 -3.46 3.01
N LYS A 29 9.72 -4.62 3.65
CA LYS A 29 9.71 -5.90 2.93
C LYS A 29 8.41 -6.12 2.15
N LEU A 30 7.27 -5.77 2.73
CA LEU A 30 5.96 -5.88 2.08
C LEU A 30 5.89 -5.05 0.81
N GLU A 31 6.43 -3.83 0.82
CA GLU A 31 6.46 -2.96 -0.35
C GLU A 31 7.13 -3.60 -1.57
N GLY A 32 8.19 -4.37 -1.37
CA GLY A 32 8.91 -5.06 -2.45
C GLY A 32 8.24 -6.34 -2.96
N ILE A 33 7.27 -6.88 -2.23
CA ILE A 33 6.57 -8.14 -2.60
C ILE A 33 5.08 -7.95 -2.80
N VAL A 34 4.56 -6.73 -2.65
CA VAL A 34 3.12 -6.43 -2.68
C VAL A 34 2.48 -6.81 -4.01
N ASP A 35 3.18 -6.63 -5.12
CA ASP A 35 2.66 -6.97 -6.45
C ASP A 35 2.51 -8.49 -6.68
N GLU A 36 3.29 -9.31 -5.96
CA GLU A 36 3.23 -10.77 -6.05
C GLU A 36 2.26 -11.36 -5.00
N PHE A 37 2.23 -10.78 -3.80
CA PHE A 37 1.48 -11.31 -2.64
C PHE A 37 0.29 -10.45 -2.22
N TRP A 38 -0.22 -9.58 -3.10
CA TRP A 38 -1.35 -8.69 -2.79
C TRP A 38 -2.56 -9.42 -2.20
N ALA A 39 -2.84 -10.65 -2.65
CA ALA A 39 -3.96 -11.45 -2.16
C ALA A 39 -3.80 -11.80 -0.66
N GLU A 40 -2.62 -12.28 -0.26
CA GLU A 40 -2.33 -12.61 1.14
C GLU A 40 -2.25 -11.35 2.01
N ILE A 41 -1.68 -10.27 1.47
CA ILE A 41 -1.59 -8.98 2.18
C ILE A 41 -2.98 -8.37 2.36
N SER A 42 -3.89 -8.56 1.42
CA SER A 42 -5.27 -8.06 1.50
C SER A 42 -6.04 -8.63 2.68
N GLU A 43 -5.76 -9.87 3.08
CA GLU A 43 -6.38 -10.48 4.28
C GLU A 43 -5.96 -9.76 5.57
N SER A 44 -4.79 -9.11 5.56
CA SER A 44 -4.23 -8.38 6.69
C SER A 44 -4.20 -6.86 6.48
N ILE A 45 -4.91 -6.33 5.48
CA ILE A 45 -4.85 -4.89 5.13
C ILE A 45 -5.27 -4.00 6.30
N GLY A 46 -6.25 -4.42 7.10
CA GLY A 46 -6.71 -3.66 8.26
C GLY A 46 -5.60 -3.32 9.25
N LYS A 47 -4.57 -4.18 9.38
CA LYS A 47 -3.41 -3.89 10.23
C LYS A 47 -2.54 -2.78 9.64
N ILE A 48 -2.41 -2.75 8.32
CA ILE A 48 -1.66 -1.72 7.60
C ILE A 48 -2.40 -0.38 7.68
N GLU A 49 -3.72 -0.40 7.60
CA GLU A 49 -4.57 0.79 7.79
C GLU A 49 -4.39 1.38 9.19
N ILE A 50 -4.44 0.55 10.24
CA ILE A 50 -4.19 1.01 11.63
C ILE A 50 -2.81 1.66 11.75
N LEU A 51 -1.77 1.08 11.14
CA LEU A 51 -0.42 1.66 11.14
C LEU A 51 -0.30 2.96 10.35
N HIS A 52 -1.18 3.18 9.37
CA HIS A 52 -1.27 4.45 8.66
C HIS A 52 -1.95 5.53 9.53
N GLU A 53 -2.98 5.15 10.29
CA GLU A 53 -3.70 6.04 11.20
C GLU A 53 -2.88 6.45 12.44
N GLU A 54 -1.90 5.64 12.85
CA GLU A 54 -0.96 5.99 13.92
C GLU A 54 -0.06 7.18 13.54
N GLU A 55 -0.39 8.38 14.04
CA GLU A 55 0.39 9.60 13.77
C GLU A 55 1.83 9.56 14.31
N GLU A 56 2.05 8.84 15.42
CA GLU A 56 3.38 8.64 16.02
C GLU A 56 4.25 7.67 15.21
N PHE A 57 3.68 6.95 14.25
CA PHE A 57 4.40 5.95 13.48
C PHE A 57 5.23 6.59 12.35
N PRO A 58 6.57 6.45 12.36
CA PRO A 58 7.45 7.17 11.45
C PRO A 58 7.32 6.76 9.98
N GLN A 59 6.70 5.62 9.68
CA GLN A 59 6.55 5.08 8.33
C GLN A 59 5.07 4.95 7.91
N ARG A 60 4.19 5.79 8.47
CA ARG A 60 2.76 5.79 8.11
C ARG A 60 2.50 6.01 6.62
N SER A 61 3.35 6.80 5.96
CA SER A 61 3.24 7.05 4.52
C SER A 61 3.56 5.78 3.71
N LEU A 62 4.45 4.92 4.21
CA LEU A 62 4.79 3.64 3.56
C LEU A 62 3.63 2.65 3.71
N ALA A 63 2.99 2.63 4.88
CA ALA A 63 1.78 1.84 5.11
C ALA A 63 0.66 2.24 4.13
N ALA A 64 0.43 3.55 3.97
CA ALA A 64 -0.51 4.07 2.97
C ALA A 64 -0.15 3.63 1.53
N LEU A 65 1.13 3.69 1.15
CA LEU A 65 1.54 3.26 -0.19
C LEU A 65 1.23 1.78 -0.44
N ILE A 66 1.51 0.92 0.54
CA ILE A 66 1.24 -0.52 0.44
C ILE A 66 -0.27 -0.77 0.37
N ALA A 67 -1.06 -0.15 1.25
CA ALA A 67 -2.51 -0.25 1.22
C ALA A 67 -3.06 0.17 -0.15
N SER A 68 -2.57 1.29 -0.69
CA SER A 68 -2.96 1.77 -2.01
C SER A 68 -2.67 0.76 -3.13
N LYS A 69 -1.49 0.14 -3.14
CA LYS A 69 -1.12 -0.89 -4.11
C LYS A 69 -2.00 -2.13 -3.98
N VAL A 70 -2.32 -2.56 -2.77
CA VAL A 70 -3.23 -3.71 -2.54
C VAL A 70 -4.64 -3.40 -3.04
N TYR A 71 -5.20 -2.24 -2.70
CA TYR A 71 -6.52 -1.82 -3.18
C TYR A 71 -6.58 -1.69 -4.71
N TYR A 72 -5.49 -1.25 -5.33
CA TYR A 72 -5.35 -1.25 -6.77
C TYR A 72 -5.49 -2.66 -7.36
N HIS A 73 -4.81 -3.66 -6.78
CA HIS A 73 -4.92 -5.05 -7.21
C HIS A 73 -6.31 -5.66 -6.91
N LEU A 74 -6.97 -5.22 -5.84
CA LEU A 74 -8.36 -5.59 -5.53
C LEU A 74 -9.39 -4.94 -6.46
N GLY A 75 -8.99 -3.96 -7.27
CA GLY A 75 -9.87 -3.18 -8.14
C GLY A 75 -10.68 -2.11 -7.43
N SER A 76 -10.43 -1.85 -6.13
CA SER A 76 -11.01 -0.71 -5.41
C SER A 76 -10.16 0.54 -5.64
N TYR A 77 -10.42 1.23 -6.75
CA TYR A 77 -9.62 2.38 -7.14
C TYR A 77 -9.85 3.62 -6.26
N ASP A 78 -11.04 3.79 -5.69
CA ASP A 78 -11.35 4.91 -4.80
C ASP A 78 -10.54 4.82 -3.49
N ASP A 79 -10.49 3.63 -2.88
CA ASP A 79 -9.67 3.38 -1.68
C ASP A 79 -8.18 3.46 -2.03
N SER A 80 -7.79 2.88 -3.17
CA SER A 80 -6.42 2.99 -3.67
C SER A 80 -5.99 4.46 -3.79
N LEU A 81 -6.84 5.31 -4.34
CA LEU A 81 -6.58 6.74 -4.42
C LEU A 81 -6.48 7.39 -3.04
N HIS A 82 -7.43 7.12 -2.15
CA HIS A 82 -7.43 7.69 -0.80
C HIS A 82 -6.08 7.45 -0.10
N TYR A 83 -5.60 6.21 -0.15
CA TYR A 83 -4.31 5.84 0.44
C TYR A 83 -3.10 6.35 -0.37
N ALA A 84 -3.18 6.45 -1.70
CA ALA A 84 -2.10 7.03 -2.52
C ALA A 84 -1.85 8.50 -2.14
N LEU A 85 -2.92 9.26 -1.88
CA LEU A 85 -2.81 10.64 -1.40
C LEU A 85 -2.22 10.71 0.01
N GLY A 86 -2.58 9.76 0.88
CA GLY A 86 -2.01 9.61 2.23
C GLY A 86 -0.52 9.24 2.26
N ALA A 87 -0.02 8.59 1.20
CA ALA A 87 1.40 8.28 1.03
C ALA A 87 2.26 9.53 0.73
N GLY A 88 1.64 10.62 0.27
CA GLY A 88 2.29 11.90 0.03
C GLY A 88 3.51 11.77 -0.89
N SER A 89 4.69 12.11 -0.39
CA SER A 89 5.94 12.09 -1.15
C SER A 89 6.44 10.69 -1.55
N LEU A 90 5.89 9.61 -0.97
CA LEU A 90 6.23 8.24 -1.36
C LEU A 90 5.46 7.75 -2.59
N PHE A 91 4.36 8.41 -2.93
CA PHE A 91 3.67 8.16 -4.18
C PHE A 91 4.35 8.94 -5.30
N ASP A 92 5.29 8.28 -6.00
CA ASP A 92 6.00 8.89 -7.11
C ASP A 92 5.13 8.91 -8.38
N VAL A 93 4.48 10.05 -8.61
CA VAL A 93 3.70 10.34 -9.83
C VAL A 93 4.52 10.33 -11.12
N HIS A 94 5.85 10.39 -11.04
CA HIS A 94 6.75 10.33 -12.20
C HIS A 94 7.24 8.92 -12.50
N SER A 95 6.98 7.97 -11.61
CA SER A 95 7.29 6.55 -11.84
C SER A 95 6.46 6.03 -13.01
N ARG A 96 7.14 5.49 -14.03
CA ARG A 96 6.51 4.81 -15.18
C ARG A 96 6.03 3.40 -14.82
N SER A 97 5.41 3.26 -13.66
CA SER A 97 4.79 2.01 -13.26
C SER A 97 3.36 1.96 -13.79
N GLN A 98 2.92 0.80 -14.25
CA GLN A 98 1.54 0.57 -14.68
C GLN A 98 0.53 0.92 -13.58
N TYR A 99 0.89 0.70 -12.31
CA TYR A 99 0.12 1.14 -11.16
C TYR A 99 -0.06 2.66 -11.15
N VAL A 100 1.02 3.43 -11.31
CA VAL A 100 0.98 4.89 -11.27
C VAL A 100 0.21 5.46 -12.45
N GLU A 101 0.45 4.96 -13.67
CA GLU A 101 -0.30 5.42 -14.86
C GLU A 101 -1.80 5.15 -14.73
N THR A 102 -2.17 3.95 -14.27
CA THR A 102 -3.59 3.57 -14.13
C THR A 102 -4.26 4.34 -13.00
N THR A 103 -3.59 4.50 -11.86
CA THR A 103 -4.08 5.28 -10.73
C THR A 103 -4.24 6.76 -11.12
N ILE A 104 -3.27 7.37 -11.80
CA ILE A 104 -3.37 8.75 -12.30
C ILE A 104 -4.52 8.92 -13.29
N ALA A 105 -4.69 8.01 -14.25
CA ALA A 105 -5.82 8.05 -15.17
C ALA A 105 -7.16 8.02 -14.40
N LYS A 106 -7.30 7.12 -13.44
CA LYS A 106 -8.50 7.02 -12.59
C LYS A 106 -8.74 8.28 -11.75
N ILE A 107 -7.68 8.90 -11.23
CA ILE A 107 -7.74 10.17 -10.49
C ILE A 107 -8.33 11.26 -11.38
N ILE A 108 -7.82 11.39 -12.59
CA ILE A 108 -8.27 12.39 -13.56
C ILE A 108 -9.75 12.16 -13.88
N ASP A 109 -10.14 10.92 -14.16
CA ASP A 109 -11.54 10.55 -14.44
C ASP A 109 -12.48 10.86 -13.27
N SER A 110 -12.07 10.52 -12.04
CA SER A 110 -12.85 10.80 -10.83
C SER A 110 -12.96 12.31 -10.57
N TYR A 111 -11.89 13.07 -10.82
CA TYR A 111 -11.90 14.53 -10.68
C TYR A 111 -12.82 15.21 -11.71
N ILE A 112 -12.78 14.78 -12.98
CA ILE A 112 -13.69 15.28 -14.02
C ILE A 112 -15.15 14.98 -13.63
N SER A 113 -15.42 13.78 -13.13
CA SER A 113 -16.75 13.36 -12.70
C SER A 113 -17.29 14.20 -11.55
N LYS A 114 -16.45 14.53 -10.56
CA LYS A 114 -16.82 15.40 -9.43
C LYS A 114 -16.96 16.88 -9.83
N ARG A 115 -16.24 17.34 -10.86
CA ARG A 115 -16.29 18.73 -11.33
C ARG A 115 -17.50 19.04 -12.22
N ASN A 116 -18.00 18.04 -12.94
CA ASN A 116 -19.15 18.17 -13.83
C ASN A 116 -20.51 17.96 -13.13
N ASN A 117 -20.52 17.85 -11.80
CA ASN A 117 -21.69 17.70 -10.95
C ASN A 117 -21.75 18.89 -9.98
#